data_AF-A0A7S0B0T2-F1
#
_entry.id   AF-A0A7S0B0T2-F1
#
_cell.length_a   1.000
_cell.length_b   1.000
_cell.length_c   1.000
_cell.angle_alpha   90.00
_cell.angle_beta   90.00
_cell.angle_gamma   90.00
#
_symmetry.space_group_name_H-M   'P 1'
#
loop_
_entity.id
_entity.type
_entity.pdbx_description
1 polymer ?
#
loop_
_entity_poly.entity_id
_entity_poly.type
_entity_poly.pdbx_seq_one_letter_code
_entity_poly.pdbx_strand_id
1 'polypeptide(L)'
;SRGIEQLVTSLNEWTEETSKAVESVGSGADATSAPMVFSSDESYTPPSAWQYAVYKPNKKTGLAGWESSYNRFLDCESPLTIAMSPTNGRPIQVNTVVKHIQDSLLHGRPVPLKKLAAIVPPPNREEWSELGRCEELTGLNVEGDPATSGTNGEVFRLTDYLAPIMGADFVAKDFKERTEEEKAKFNHWCGLLNWYLTLRRSKYQPTFQGDDDSKVTAE
;
A
#
# COMPACT_ATOMS: atom_id res chain seq x y z
N SER A 1 -35.20 -19.99 -2.92
CA SER A 1 -34.36 -19.24 -3.89
C SER A 1 -34.50 -17.72 -3.89
N ARG A 2 -35.59 -17.11 -3.39
CA ARG A 2 -35.81 -15.65 -3.50
C ARG A 2 -34.82 -14.74 -2.77
N GLY A 3 -34.12 -15.24 -1.74
CA GLY A 3 -33.17 -14.42 -0.96
C GLY A 3 -31.86 -14.10 -1.69
N ILE A 4 -31.40 -14.98 -2.58
CA ILE A 4 -30.17 -14.73 -3.36
C ILE A 4 -30.43 -13.68 -4.44
N GLU A 5 -31.58 -13.75 -5.11
CA GLU A 5 -31.98 -12.75 -6.11
C GLU A 5 -32.16 -11.37 -5.49
N GLN A 6 -32.78 -11.28 -4.31
CA GLN A 6 -32.88 -10.01 -3.58
C GLN A 6 -31.51 -9.43 -3.19
N LEU A 7 -30.57 -10.28 -2.78
CA LEU A 7 -29.21 -9.84 -2.46
C LEU A 7 -28.47 -9.30 -3.69
N VAL A 8 -28.60 -10.00 -4.83
CA VAL A 8 -28.00 -9.58 -6.11
C VAL A 8 -28.60 -8.26 -6.59
N THR A 9 -29.92 -8.09 -6.45
CA THR A 9 -30.58 -6.82 -6.77
C THR A 9 -30.07 -5.68 -5.90
N SER A 10 -30.02 -5.87 -4.58
CA SER A 10 -29.52 -4.82 -3.67
C SER A 10 -28.03 -4.51 -3.88
N LEU A 11 -27.21 -5.50 -4.23
CA LEU A 11 -25.80 -5.28 -4.58
C LEU A 11 -25.65 -4.49 -5.89
N ASN A 12 -26.46 -4.79 -6.89
CA ASN A 12 -26.44 -4.05 -8.16
C ASN A 12 -26.95 -2.62 -7.98
N GLU A 13 -28.01 -2.42 -7.21
CA GLU A 13 -28.53 -1.09 -6.87
C GLU A 13 -27.49 -0.25 -6.13
N TRP A 14 -26.80 -0.84 -5.14
CA TRP A 14 -25.71 -0.15 -4.43
C TRP A 14 -24.50 0.15 -5.34
N THR A 15 -24.18 -0.75 -6.28
CA THR A 15 -23.09 -0.55 -7.26
C THR A 15 -23.43 0.57 -8.24
N GLU A 16 -24.69 0.68 -8.67
CA GLU A 16 -25.16 1.77 -9.51
C GLU A 16 -25.23 3.11 -8.77
N GLU A 17 -25.68 3.12 -7.51
CA GLU A 17 -25.71 4.33 -6.68
C GLU A 17 -24.30 4.85 -6.39
N THR A 18 -23.36 3.96 -6.08
CA THR A 18 -21.95 4.34 -5.88
C THR A 18 -21.29 4.78 -7.19
N SER A 19 -21.57 4.13 -8.32
CA SER A 19 -21.06 4.57 -9.63
C SER A 19 -21.60 5.95 -10.03
N LYS A 20 -22.89 6.22 -9.81
CA LYS A 20 -23.49 7.54 -10.08
C LYS A 20 -22.98 8.62 -9.11
N ALA A 21 -22.71 8.28 -7.86
CA ALA A 21 -22.09 9.20 -6.90
C ALA A 21 -20.63 9.54 -7.30
N VAL A 22 -19.91 8.60 -7.90
CA VAL A 22 -18.58 8.83 -8.47
C VAL A 22 -18.65 9.69 -9.73
N GLU A 23 -19.65 9.49 -10.58
CA GLU A 23 -19.84 10.29 -11.80
C GLU A 23 -20.34 11.73 -11.51
N SER A 24 -21.20 11.93 -10.49
CA SER A 24 -21.72 13.27 -10.17
C SER A 24 -20.70 14.19 -9.46
N VAL A 25 -19.55 13.65 -9.04
CA VAL A 25 -18.41 14.41 -8.49
C VAL A 25 -17.35 14.69 -9.57
N GLY A 26 -17.46 14.08 -10.76
CA GLY A 26 -16.40 14.06 -11.76
C GLY A 26 -16.76 14.63 -13.14
N SER A 27 -17.45 15.77 -13.22
CA SER A 27 -17.52 16.55 -14.48
C SER A 27 -16.38 17.55 -14.55
N GLY A 28 -15.16 17.00 -14.57
CA GLY A 28 -13.89 17.70 -14.65
C GLY A 28 -12.82 16.67 -14.29
N ALA A 29 -12.24 16.02 -15.30
CA ALA A 29 -11.11 15.13 -15.09
C ALA A 29 -9.91 15.99 -14.63
N ASP A 30 -9.85 16.21 -13.33
CA ASP A 30 -8.76 16.92 -12.69
C ASP A 30 -7.55 15.97 -12.72
N ALA A 31 -6.54 16.31 -13.53
CA ALA A 31 -5.33 15.51 -13.71
C ALA A 31 -4.55 15.27 -12.40
N THR A 32 -4.95 15.97 -11.34
CA THR A 32 -4.46 15.92 -9.96
C THR A 32 -4.78 14.60 -9.25
N SER A 33 -5.95 13.97 -9.50
CA SER A 33 -6.36 12.72 -8.83
C SER A 33 -6.09 11.45 -9.67
N ALA A 34 -5.22 11.53 -10.67
CA ALA A 34 -4.96 10.40 -11.57
C ALA A 34 -4.50 9.13 -10.79
N PRO A 35 -5.16 7.97 -10.95
CA PRO A 35 -4.77 6.75 -10.24
C PRO A 35 -3.42 6.24 -10.74
N MET A 36 -2.63 5.65 -9.83
CA MET A 36 -1.42 4.93 -10.22
C MET A 36 -1.80 3.64 -10.94
N VAL A 37 -1.14 3.38 -12.06
CA VAL A 37 -1.38 2.23 -12.92
C VAL A 37 -0.14 1.36 -13.05
N PHE A 38 -0.37 0.06 -13.20
CA PHE A 38 0.66 -0.94 -13.49
C PHE A 38 0.36 -1.52 -14.87
N SER A 39 1.16 -1.16 -15.88
CA SER A 39 0.85 -1.45 -17.29
C SER A 39 0.96 -2.93 -17.65
N SER A 40 1.80 -3.68 -16.93
CA SER A 40 2.03 -5.11 -17.19
C SER A 40 1.23 -6.02 -16.26
N ASP A 41 0.66 -7.09 -16.82
CA ASP A 41 0.14 -8.23 -16.05
C ASP A 41 1.28 -9.13 -15.52
N GLU A 42 2.52 -8.91 -15.98
CA GLU A 42 3.70 -9.59 -15.48
C GLU A 42 4.11 -9.08 -14.09
N SER A 43 4.94 -9.87 -13.41
CA SER A 43 5.47 -9.48 -12.10
C SER A 43 6.60 -8.47 -12.26
N TYR A 44 6.53 -7.40 -11.48
CA TYR A 44 7.66 -6.49 -11.32
C TYR A 44 8.72 -7.14 -10.44
N THR A 45 9.96 -7.21 -10.95
CA THR A 45 11.12 -7.67 -10.19
C THR A 45 12.05 -6.49 -9.91
N PRO A 46 12.30 -6.14 -8.64
CA PRO A 46 13.24 -5.09 -8.29
C PRO A 46 14.66 -5.42 -8.81
N PRO A 47 15.45 -4.43 -9.24
CA PRO A 47 16.80 -4.66 -9.77
C PRO A 47 17.76 -5.26 -8.73
N SER A 48 17.50 -5.01 -7.45
CA SER A 48 18.23 -5.61 -6.33
C SER A 48 17.35 -5.63 -5.08
N ALA A 49 17.69 -6.50 -4.12
CA ALA A 49 17.12 -6.42 -2.79
C ALA A 49 17.54 -5.11 -2.13
N TRP A 50 16.63 -4.50 -1.37
CA TRP A 50 16.94 -3.30 -0.62
C TRP A 50 17.96 -3.62 0.47
N GLN A 51 19.04 -2.83 0.55
CA GLN A 51 20.19 -3.12 1.41
C GLN A 51 19.86 -3.24 2.91
N TYR A 52 18.76 -2.64 3.36
CA TYR A 52 18.28 -2.69 4.75
C TYR A 52 17.12 -3.68 4.97
N ALA A 53 16.79 -4.51 3.97
CA ALA A 53 15.77 -5.53 4.11
C ALA A 53 16.23 -6.64 5.08
N VAL A 54 15.51 -6.80 6.20
CA VAL A 54 15.90 -7.76 7.24
C VAL A 54 15.14 -9.07 7.08
N TYR A 55 15.86 -10.14 6.69
CA TYR A 55 15.29 -11.48 6.61
C TYR A 55 15.31 -12.16 7.98
N LYS A 56 14.13 -12.39 8.58
CA LYS A 56 13.97 -13.04 9.89
C LYS A 56 13.18 -14.35 9.75
N PRO A 57 13.84 -15.49 9.51
CA PRO A 57 13.15 -16.78 9.38
C PRO A 57 12.63 -17.27 10.74
N ASN A 58 11.47 -17.90 10.73
CA ASN A 58 10.93 -18.58 11.91
C ASN A 58 11.69 -19.90 12.14
N LYS A 59 12.14 -20.13 13.37
CA LYS A 59 12.90 -21.34 13.74
C LYS A 59 12.20 -22.66 13.42
N LYS A 60 10.87 -22.70 13.42
CA LYS A 60 10.08 -23.93 13.19
C LYS A 60 9.85 -24.22 11.72
N THR A 61 9.52 -23.20 10.94
CA THR A 61 9.14 -23.37 9.53
C THR A 61 10.31 -23.10 8.57
N GLY A 62 11.38 -22.46 9.03
CA GLY A 62 12.49 -22.02 8.19
C GLY A 62 12.17 -20.81 7.30
N LEU A 63 10.91 -20.37 7.26
CA LEU A 63 10.43 -19.28 6.41
C LEU A 63 10.25 -17.99 7.21
N ALA A 64 10.50 -16.85 6.57
CA ALA A 64 10.10 -15.56 7.11
C ALA A 64 8.58 -15.41 7.12
N GLY A 65 8.06 -14.56 8.00
CA GLY A 65 6.61 -14.35 8.15
C GLY A 65 5.92 -13.94 6.83
N TRP A 66 6.62 -13.20 5.99
CA TRP A 66 6.11 -12.73 4.71
C TRP A 66 6.09 -13.80 3.61
N GLU A 67 7.02 -14.77 3.64
CA GLU A 67 7.19 -15.76 2.56
C GLU A 67 5.98 -16.67 2.41
N SER A 68 5.35 -17.05 3.52
CA SER A 68 4.14 -17.87 3.50
C SER A 68 2.99 -17.17 2.77
N SER A 69 2.76 -15.89 3.08
CA SER A 69 1.73 -15.09 2.42
C SER A 69 2.05 -14.86 0.94
N TYR A 70 3.32 -14.59 0.63
CA TYR A 70 3.79 -14.37 -0.73
C TYR A 70 3.63 -15.61 -1.62
N ASN A 71 4.11 -16.79 -1.18
CA ASN A 71 4.03 -18.02 -1.95
C ASN A 71 2.58 -18.39 -2.27
N ARG A 72 1.69 -18.30 -1.27
CA ARG A 72 0.25 -18.58 -1.46
C ARG A 72 -0.42 -17.60 -2.43
N PHE A 73 -0.01 -16.33 -2.39
CA PHE A 73 -0.50 -15.35 -3.35
C PHE A 73 -0.05 -15.66 -4.78
N LEU A 74 1.19 -16.14 -4.97
CA LEU A 74 1.65 -16.64 -6.27
C LEU A 74 0.89 -17.89 -6.73
N ASP A 75 0.49 -18.76 -5.79
CA ASP A 75 -0.40 -19.89 -6.02
C ASP A 75 -1.87 -19.48 -6.25
N CYS A 76 -2.10 -18.20 -6.55
CA CYS A 76 -3.40 -17.62 -6.89
C CYS A 76 -4.43 -17.62 -5.75
N GLU A 77 -4.00 -17.79 -4.50
CA GLU A 77 -4.87 -17.56 -3.36
C GLU A 77 -5.14 -16.07 -3.15
N SER A 78 -6.39 -15.73 -2.84
CA SER A 78 -6.76 -14.35 -2.53
C SER A 78 -6.15 -13.91 -1.18
N PRO A 79 -5.73 -12.64 -1.01
CA PRO A 79 -5.27 -12.12 0.27
C PRO A 79 -6.28 -12.27 1.40
N LEU A 80 -7.58 -12.23 1.11
CA LEU A 80 -8.64 -12.51 2.07
C LEU A 80 -8.58 -13.97 2.57
N THR A 81 -8.43 -14.93 1.66
CA THR A 81 -8.27 -16.36 2.01
C THR A 81 -7.04 -16.58 2.88
N ILE A 82 -5.90 -15.99 2.49
CA ILE A 82 -4.64 -16.09 3.22
C ILE A 82 -4.79 -15.48 4.62
N ALA A 83 -5.46 -14.35 4.74
CA ALA A 83 -5.69 -13.64 5.99
C ALA A 83 -6.55 -14.45 6.98
N MET A 84 -7.55 -15.17 6.47
CA MET A 84 -8.45 -16.00 7.28
C MET A 84 -7.84 -17.35 7.69
N SER A 85 -6.86 -17.86 6.93
CA SER A 85 -6.26 -19.18 7.13
C SER A 85 -4.71 -19.16 7.15
N PRO A 86 -4.05 -18.27 7.91
CA PRO A 86 -2.60 -18.17 7.86
C PRO A 86 -1.93 -19.42 8.45
N THR A 87 -0.70 -19.70 8.04
CA THR A 87 0.04 -20.92 8.45
C THR A 87 0.26 -21.03 9.97
N ASN A 88 0.21 -19.90 10.69
CA ASN A 88 0.30 -19.88 12.16
C ASN A 88 -1.06 -20.15 12.87
N GLY A 89 -2.14 -20.34 12.10
CA GLY A 89 -3.48 -20.68 12.58
C GLY A 89 -4.31 -19.55 13.18
N ARG A 90 -3.77 -18.32 13.31
CA ARG A 90 -4.50 -17.18 13.86
C ARG A 90 -4.82 -16.16 12.78
N PRO A 91 -6.11 -15.87 12.48
CA PRO A 91 -6.48 -14.89 11.47
C PRO A 91 -5.74 -13.56 11.65
N ILE A 92 -5.32 -12.99 10.52
CA ILE A 92 -4.64 -11.70 10.43
C ILE A 92 -5.48 -10.75 9.57
N GLN A 93 -5.12 -9.47 9.55
CA GLN A 93 -5.78 -8.50 8.68
C GLN A 93 -5.33 -8.69 7.22
N VAL A 94 -6.22 -8.42 6.27
CA VAL A 94 -5.88 -8.44 4.82
C VAL A 94 -4.72 -7.49 4.53
N ASN A 95 -4.69 -6.31 5.15
CA ASN A 95 -3.58 -5.37 5.03
C ASN A 95 -2.24 -5.94 5.51
N THR A 96 -2.24 -6.87 6.48
CA THR A 96 -1.02 -7.57 6.89
C THR A 96 -0.53 -8.50 5.78
N VAL A 97 -1.43 -9.21 5.10
CA VAL A 97 -1.08 -10.05 3.94
C VAL A 97 -0.55 -9.21 2.79
N VAL A 98 -1.20 -8.09 2.47
CA VAL A 98 -0.74 -7.16 1.43
C VAL A 98 0.65 -6.62 1.77
N LYS A 99 0.89 -6.24 3.03
CA LYS A 99 2.21 -5.82 3.50
C LYS A 99 3.25 -6.94 3.34
N HIS A 100 2.93 -8.19 3.67
CA HIS A 100 3.84 -9.30 3.43
C HIS A 100 4.20 -9.48 1.94
N ILE A 101 3.21 -9.34 1.06
CA ILE A 101 3.44 -9.41 -0.39
C ILE A 101 4.34 -8.24 -0.82
N GLN A 102 4.10 -7.03 -0.32
CA GLN A 102 4.95 -5.86 -0.54
C GLN A 102 6.39 -6.06 -0.01
N ASP A 103 6.56 -6.63 1.18
CA ASP A 103 7.87 -6.91 1.78
C ASP A 103 8.74 -7.82 0.88
N SER A 104 8.12 -8.69 0.08
CA SER A 104 8.86 -9.53 -0.88
C SER A 104 9.63 -8.71 -1.92
N LEU A 105 9.14 -7.53 -2.32
CA LEU A 105 9.85 -6.59 -3.21
C LEU A 105 11.13 -6.08 -2.53
N LEU A 106 11.08 -5.81 -1.23
CA LEU A 106 12.26 -5.37 -0.49
C LEU A 106 13.35 -6.44 -0.48
N HIS A 107 12.98 -7.71 -0.63
CA HIS A 107 13.88 -8.85 -0.78
C HIS A 107 14.22 -9.20 -2.24
N GLY A 108 13.88 -8.34 -3.20
CA GLY A 108 14.18 -8.54 -4.63
C GLY A 108 13.35 -9.65 -5.28
N ARG A 109 12.18 -9.99 -4.73
CA ARG A 109 11.28 -11.00 -5.30
C ARG A 109 10.30 -10.37 -6.30
N PRO A 110 9.88 -11.12 -7.33
CA PRO A 110 8.88 -10.66 -8.29
C PRO A 110 7.49 -10.53 -7.65
N VAL A 111 6.77 -9.43 -7.88
CA VAL A 111 5.36 -9.28 -7.44
C VAL A 111 4.47 -8.82 -8.59
N PRO A 112 3.29 -9.46 -8.81
CA PRO A 112 2.30 -8.98 -9.78
C PRO A 112 1.56 -7.75 -9.22
N LEU A 113 2.16 -6.57 -9.34
CA LEU A 113 1.68 -5.32 -8.74
C LEU A 113 0.25 -4.96 -9.18
N LYS A 114 -0.09 -5.18 -10.46
CA LYS A 114 -1.43 -4.94 -10.99
C LYS A 114 -2.51 -5.75 -10.27
N LYS A 115 -2.24 -7.03 -9.99
CA LYS A 115 -3.15 -7.89 -9.23
C LYS A 115 -3.29 -7.44 -7.78
N LEU A 116 -2.18 -7.00 -7.17
CA LEU A 116 -2.19 -6.51 -5.80
C LEU A 116 -2.96 -5.18 -5.67
N ALA A 117 -2.76 -4.28 -6.61
CA ALA A 117 -3.42 -2.98 -6.70
C ALA A 117 -4.94 -3.07 -6.84
N ALA A 118 -5.44 -4.11 -7.52
CA ALA A 118 -6.87 -4.39 -7.62
C ALA A 118 -7.52 -4.77 -6.27
N ILE A 119 -6.71 -5.13 -5.26
CA ILE A 119 -7.17 -5.59 -3.94
C ILE A 119 -7.04 -4.47 -2.91
N VAL A 120 -5.87 -3.83 -2.89
CA VAL A 120 -5.62 -2.62 -2.09
C VAL A 120 -5.00 -1.57 -3.02
N PRO A 121 -5.75 -0.52 -3.39
CA PRO A 121 -5.27 0.49 -4.32
C PRO A 121 -3.97 1.15 -3.83
N PRO A 122 -3.00 1.40 -4.73
CA PRO A 122 -1.89 2.30 -4.47
C PRO A 122 -2.37 3.76 -4.34
N PRO A 123 -1.54 4.67 -3.84
CA PRO A 123 -1.84 6.09 -3.88
C PRO A 123 -2.06 6.60 -5.30
N ASN A 124 -2.98 7.56 -5.45
CA ASN A 124 -3.12 8.36 -6.65
C ASN A 124 -1.97 9.40 -6.77
N ARG A 125 -1.97 10.19 -7.84
CA ARG A 125 -0.92 11.18 -8.11
C ARG A 125 -0.77 12.22 -6.99
N GLU A 126 -1.87 12.79 -6.50
CA GLU A 126 -1.86 13.77 -5.43
C GLU A 126 -1.34 13.15 -4.13
N GLU A 127 -1.86 11.99 -3.74
CA GLU A 127 -1.45 11.27 -2.55
C GLU A 127 0.04 10.89 -2.59
N TRP A 128 0.54 10.44 -3.75
CA TRP A 128 1.96 10.16 -3.96
C TRP A 128 2.82 11.41 -3.82
N SER A 129 2.37 12.52 -4.41
CA SER A 129 3.06 13.81 -4.35
C SER A 129 3.08 14.35 -2.92
N GLU A 130 1.98 14.20 -2.18
CA GLU A 130 1.85 14.62 -0.79
C GLU A 130 2.75 13.80 0.15
N LEU A 131 2.92 12.51 -0.13
CA LEU A 131 3.92 11.67 0.57
C LEU A 131 5.35 12.10 0.23
N GLY A 132 5.62 12.54 -1.00
CA GLY A 132 6.90 13.17 -1.37
C GLY A 132 7.16 14.49 -0.63
N ARG A 133 6.14 15.35 -0.53
CA ARG A 133 6.21 16.59 0.26
C ARG A 133 6.50 16.30 1.74
N CYS A 134 5.96 15.21 2.29
CA CYS A 134 6.29 14.77 3.65
C CYS A 134 7.76 14.39 3.80
N GLU A 135 8.34 13.65 2.86
CA GLU A 135 9.77 13.32 2.87
C GLU A 135 10.63 14.59 2.88
N GLU A 136 10.30 15.58 2.03
CA GLU A 136 11.02 16.85 1.95
C GLU A 136 10.93 17.65 3.25
N LEU A 137 9.73 17.80 3.82
CA LEU A 137 9.51 18.62 5.02
C LEU A 137 10.07 17.99 6.30
N THR A 138 10.05 16.66 6.39
CA THR A 138 10.55 15.95 7.57
C THR A 138 12.04 15.64 7.47
N GLY A 139 12.61 15.66 6.25
CA GLY A 139 13.99 15.26 5.98
C GLY A 139 14.24 13.76 6.15
N LEU A 140 13.20 12.94 6.29
CA LEU A 140 13.29 11.51 6.57
C LEU A 140 13.52 10.73 5.27
N ASN A 141 14.73 10.24 5.04
CA ASN A 141 15.06 9.45 3.86
C ASN A 141 14.37 8.07 3.90
N VAL A 142 13.39 7.87 3.02
CA VAL A 142 12.59 6.63 2.98
C VAL A 142 13.37 5.42 2.47
N GLU A 143 14.45 5.64 1.72
CA GLU A 143 15.31 4.60 1.15
C GLU A 143 16.52 4.27 2.05
N GLY A 144 16.75 5.07 3.09
CA GLY A 144 17.81 4.89 4.10
C GLY A 144 17.49 3.83 5.15
N ASP A 145 18.41 3.60 6.09
CA ASP A 145 18.23 2.61 7.15
C ASP A 145 17.10 3.02 8.10
N PRO A 146 16.01 2.24 8.24
CA PRO A 146 14.94 2.54 9.20
C PRO A 146 15.41 2.73 10.64
N ALA A 147 16.56 2.17 11.03
CA ALA A 147 17.11 2.33 12.36
C ALA A 147 17.71 3.72 12.61
N THR A 148 18.07 4.46 11.55
CA THR A 148 18.75 5.76 11.65
C THR A 148 18.18 6.86 10.75
N SER A 149 17.15 6.57 9.94
CA SER A 149 16.50 7.54 9.05
C SER A 149 15.47 8.44 9.75
N GLY A 150 15.31 8.32 11.07
CA GLY A 150 14.47 9.18 11.90
C GLY A 150 15.07 10.58 12.10
N THR A 151 14.28 11.48 12.69
CA THR A 151 14.75 12.81 13.07
C THR A 151 15.96 12.68 14.00
N ASN A 152 17.01 13.47 13.76
CA ASN A 152 18.27 13.42 14.53
C ASN A 152 18.97 12.05 14.54
N GLY A 153 18.74 11.20 13.54
CA GLY A 153 19.37 9.87 13.45
C GLY A 153 18.66 8.79 14.26
N GLU A 154 17.43 9.05 14.72
CA GLU A 154 16.61 8.07 15.43
C GLU A 154 16.01 7.02 14.48
N VAL A 155 15.17 6.14 15.04
CA VAL A 155 14.37 5.18 14.27
C VAL A 155 13.29 5.92 13.48
N PHE A 156 13.09 5.53 12.22
CA PHE A 156 12.01 6.01 11.37
C PHE A 156 10.64 5.66 11.98
N ARG A 157 9.78 6.66 12.20
CA ARG A 157 8.41 6.47 12.71
C ARG A 157 7.39 7.00 11.71
N LEU A 158 6.34 6.19 11.47
CA LEU A 158 5.24 6.56 10.57
C LEU A 158 4.50 7.81 11.04
N THR A 159 4.35 8.00 12.35
CA THR A 159 3.71 9.18 12.94
C THR A 159 4.46 10.46 12.61
N ASP A 160 5.79 10.39 12.66
CA ASP A 160 6.66 11.56 12.48
C ASP A 160 6.73 11.90 10.98
N TYR A 161 6.79 10.88 10.13
CA TYR A 161 6.70 11.04 8.68
C TYR A 161 5.38 11.68 8.24
N LEU A 162 4.26 11.24 8.80
CA LEU A 162 2.93 11.74 8.46
C LEU A 162 2.54 13.01 9.23
N ALA A 163 3.41 13.54 10.09
CA ALA A 163 3.15 14.76 10.86
C ALA A 163 2.69 15.96 9.98
N PRO A 164 3.26 16.22 8.78
CA PRO A 164 2.82 17.32 7.94
C PRO A 164 1.37 17.21 7.42
N ILE A 165 0.82 16.00 7.33
CA ILE A 165 -0.57 15.73 6.89
C ILE A 165 -1.52 15.69 8.09
N MET A 166 -1.06 15.12 9.19
CA MET A 166 -1.88 14.88 10.37
C MET A 166 -1.95 16.10 11.30
N GLY A 167 -0.96 16.98 11.24
CA GLY A 167 -0.83 18.15 12.11
C GLY A 167 -0.10 17.83 13.42
N ALA A 168 0.58 18.84 13.98
CA ALA A 168 1.37 18.70 15.20
C ALA A 168 0.52 18.24 16.40
N ASP A 169 -0.73 18.72 16.49
CA ASP A 169 -1.65 18.36 17.57
C ASP A 169 -1.94 16.85 17.58
N PHE A 170 -2.15 16.23 16.41
CA PHE A 170 -2.38 14.79 16.32
C PHE A 170 -1.17 13.98 16.80
N VAL A 171 0.04 14.43 16.45
CA VAL A 171 1.29 13.75 16.82
C VAL A 171 1.54 13.82 18.33
N ALA A 172 1.22 14.95 18.95
CA ALA A 172 1.35 15.14 20.40
C ALA A 172 0.29 14.37 21.22
N LYS A 173 -0.83 14.01 20.60
CA LYS A 173 -1.98 13.37 21.26
C LYS A 173 -1.74 11.89 21.52
N ASP A 174 -2.10 11.43 22.74
CA ASP A 174 -2.04 10.01 23.10
C ASP A 174 -3.02 9.19 22.23
N PHE A 175 -2.67 7.94 21.94
CA PHE A 175 -3.49 7.07 21.11
C PHE A 175 -4.94 6.91 21.62
N LYS A 176 -5.14 6.88 22.94
CA LYS A 176 -6.47 6.73 23.56
C LYS A 176 -7.34 7.97 23.42
N GLU A 177 -6.72 9.13 23.24
CA GLU A 177 -7.39 10.43 23.11
C GLU A 177 -7.74 10.74 21.65
N ARG A 178 -7.22 9.94 20.71
CA ARG A 178 -7.54 10.09 19.28
C ARG A 178 -8.98 9.71 19.00
N THR A 179 -9.68 10.54 18.23
CA THR A 179 -11.02 10.23 17.75
C THR A 179 -10.96 9.10 16.72
N GLU A 180 -12.11 8.48 16.43
CA GLU A 180 -12.17 7.42 15.44
C GLU A 180 -11.88 7.97 14.02
N GLU A 181 -12.25 9.22 13.75
CA GLU A 181 -11.95 9.92 12.49
C GLU A 181 -10.44 10.17 12.35
N GLU A 182 -9.77 10.60 13.42
CA GLU A 182 -8.32 10.78 13.45
C GLU A 182 -7.58 9.45 13.21
N LYS A 183 -8.05 8.37 13.84
CA LYS A 183 -7.50 7.01 13.64
C LYS A 183 -7.75 6.52 12.22
N ALA A 184 -8.95 6.72 11.67
CA ALA A 184 -9.31 6.32 10.32
C ALA A 184 -8.44 7.06 9.29
N LYS A 185 -8.29 8.38 9.42
CA LYS A 185 -7.42 9.20 8.58
C LYS A 185 -5.97 8.72 8.65
N PHE A 186 -5.45 8.48 9.86
CA PHE A 186 -4.09 7.99 10.04
C PHE A 186 -3.87 6.60 9.41
N ASN A 187 -4.83 5.69 9.61
CA ASN A 187 -4.77 4.33 9.05
C ASN A 187 -4.81 4.35 7.51
N HIS A 188 -5.64 5.22 6.93
CA HIS A 188 -5.69 5.43 5.49
C HIS A 188 -4.32 5.87 4.95
N TRP A 189 -3.74 6.93 5.52
CA TRP A 189 -2.40 7.41 5.12
C TRP A 189 -1.29 6.40 5.39
N CYS A 190 -1.37 5.58 6.45
CA CYS A 190 -0.44 4.49 6.66
C CYS A 190 -0.51 3.44 5.54
N GLY A 191 -1.71 3.14 5.02
CA GLY A 191 -1.89 2.25 3.88
C GLY A 191 -1.17 2.77 2.63
N LEU A 192 -1.36 4.05 2.32
CA LEU A 192 -0.71 4.72 1.19
C LEU A 192 0.81 4.84 1.38
N LEU A 193 1.26 5.16 2.60
CA LEU A 193 2.68 5.23 2.94
C LEU A 193 3.36 3.87 2.79
N ASN A 194 2.71 2.75 3.11
CA ASN A 194 3.31 1.43 2.88
C ASN A 194 3.60 1.18 1.40
N TRP A 195 2.68 1.57 0.50
CA TRP A 195 2.93 1.54 -0.95
C TRP A 195 4.12 2.42 -1.31
N TYR A 196 4.11 3.67 -0.85
CA TYR A 196 5.18 4.63 -1.12
C TYR A 196 6.56 4.15 -0.69
N LEU A 197 6.69 3.72 0.56
CA LEU A 197 7.94 3.17 1.11
C LEU A 197 8.40 1.96 0.29
N THR A 198 7.50 1.05 -0.02
CA THR A 198 7.84 -0.18 -0.74
C THR A 198 8.36 0.13 -2.14
N LEU A 199 7.62 0.92 -2.91
CA LEU A 199 7.96 1.25 -4.29
C LEU A 199 9.25 2.09 -4.38
N ARG A 200 9.45 3.05 -3.47
CA ARG A 200 10.70 3.83 -3.40
C ARG A 200 11.91 2.95 -3.07
N ARG A 201 11.80 2.09 -2.06
CA ARG A 201 12.89 1.18 -1.65
C ARG A 201 13.20 0.13 -2.71
N SER A 202 12.20 -0.30 -3.48
CA SER A 202 12.39 -1.24 -4.59
C SER A 202 12.80 -0.57 -5.91
N LYS A 203 12.95 0.77 -5.93
CA LYS A 203 13.30 1.55 -7.13
C LYS A 203 12.26 1.45 -8.26
N TYR A 204 10.99 1.28 -7.90
CA TYR A 204 9.90 1.34 -8.87
C TYR A 204 9.59 2.80 -9.21
N GLN A 205 9.45 3.11 -10.50
CA GLN A 205 9.01 4.42 -10.96
C GLN A 205 7.50 4.40 -11.17
N PRO A 206 6.72 5.21 -10.43
CA PRO A 206 5.28 5.23 -10.56
C PRO A 206 4.86 5.76 -11.95
N THR A 207 3.80 5.17 -12.48
CA THR A 207 3.09 5.66 -13.66
C THR A 207 1.66 5.91 -13.26
N PHE A 208 1.09 7.01 -13.71
CA PHE A 208 -0.27 7.40 -13.41
C PHE A 208 -1.09 7.44 -14.69
N GLN A 209 -2.39 7.20 -14.57
CA GLN A 209 -3.28 7.27 -15.72
C GLN A 209 -3.19 8.65 -16.39
N GLY A 210 -2.99 8.65 -17.72
CA GLY A 210 -2.80 9.87 -18.49
C GLY A 210 -1.34 10.37 -18.54
N ASP A 211 -0.40 9.70 -17.86
CA ASP A 211 1.01 9.81 -18.24
C ASP A 211 1.15 9.24 -19.66
N ASP A 212 1.66 10.04 -20.58
CA ASP A 212 1.87 9.63 -21.96
C ASP A 212 2.93 8.49 -21.97
N ASP A 213 2.58 7.34 -22.54
CA ASP A 213 3.39 6.09 -22.56
C ASP A 213 4.73 6.24 -23.34
N SER A 214 5.07 7.46 -23.76
CA SER A 214 6.21 7.80 -24.61
C SER A 214 7.56 7.85 -23.88
N LYS A 215 7.68 7.30 -22.67
CA LYS A 215 8.97 7.23 -21.92
C LYS A 215 9.42 5.83 -21.50
N VAL A 216 8.93 4.76 -22.13
CA VAL A 216 9.52 3.41 -21.98
C VAL A 216 10.18 2.95 -23.28
N THR A 217 11.08 3.78 -23.80
CA THR A 217 12.22 3.31 -24.60
C THR A 217 13.42 4.16 -24.20
N ALA A 218 14.21 3.65 -23.26
CA ALA A 218 15.57 4.11 -23.02
C ALA A 218 16.48 2.88 -23.14
N GLU A 219 17.16 2.86 -24.30
CA GLU A 219 18.38 2.16 -24.73
C GLU A 219 18.94 1.00 -23.91
#